data_AF-A0A0F9FT49-F1
#
_entry.id   AF-A0A0F9FT49-F1
#
_cell.length_a   1.000
_cell.length_b   1.000
_cell.length_c   1.000
_cell.angle_alpha   90.00
_cell.angle_beta   90.00
_cell.angle_gamma   90.00
#
_symmetry.space_group_name_H-M   'P 1'
#
loop_
_entity.id
_entity.type
_entity.pdbx_description
1 polymer ?
#
loop_
_entity_poly.entity_id
_entity_poly.type
_entity_poly.pdbx_seq_one_letter_code
_entity_poly.pdbx_strand_id
1 'polypeptide(L)'
;MDRTYESQSGGRTMRKIIIVLAILVLASMAFADVGTVTVKRNTASDGMEVVVFTWIANTTGVVPATGTGTKWPKDRAGCIAKVVTNPGSTAPTDNYDITLTDADGVDLMGGELADRDTANSEVAVPKIDTVFGCNIVTDPFTMTITNQSVNAGNGKVIVYIILN
;
A
#
# COMPACT_ATOMS: atom_id res chain seq x y z
N MET A 1 60.60 15.04 42.58
CA MET A 1 59.20 14.95 43.06
C MET A 1 58.46 16.15 42.49
N ASP A 2 57.43 16.06 41.67
CA ASP A 2 56.76 14.94 41.03
C ASP A 2 55.90 15.57 39.91
N ARG A 3 56.11 15.19 38.64
CA ARG A 3 55.35 15.70 37.48
C ARG A 3 54.26 14.70 37.13
N THR A 4 53.09 14.78 37.75
CA THR A 4 51.94 13.95 37.36
C THR A 4 50.60 14.62 37.70
N TYR A 5 50.18 15.67 36.98
CA TYR A 5 48.82 16.21 37.13
C TYR A 5 48.14 16.68 35.82
N GLU A 6 48.62 16.27 34.64
CA GLU A 6 48.09 16.77 33.36
C GLU A 6 47.42 15.70 32.48
N SER A 7 46.83 14.66 33.08
CA SER A 7 46.17 13.59 32.31
C SER A 7 44.89 13.06 32.99
N GLN A 8 43.92 13.93 33.29
CA GLN A 8 42.58 13.50 33.76
C GLN A 8 41.41 14.31 33.15
N SER A 9 41.67 15.48 32.55
CA SER A 9 40.62 16.36 32.00
C SER A 9 40.04 15.87 30.66
N GLY A 10 40.85 15.23 29.82
CA GLY A 10 40.44 14.81 28.46
C GLY A 10 39.40 13.69 28.42
N GLY A 11 39.47 12.73 29.34
CA GLY A 11 38.60 11.54 29.32
C GLY A 11 37.13 11.84 29.67
N ARG A 12 36.89 12.79 30.57
CA ARG A 12 35.52 13.19 30.98
C ARG A 12 34.83 14.02 29.88
N THR A 13 35.61 14.80 29.13
CA THR A 13 35.14 15.62 28.01
C THR A 13 34.92 14.78 26.76
N MET A 14 35.80 13.82 26.46
CA MET A 14 35.59 12.85 25.36
C MET A 14 34.36 11.97 25.57
N ARG A 15 34.09 11.50 26.79
CA ARG A 15 32.87 10.70 27.07
C ARG A 15 31.58 11.48 26.80
N LYS A 16 31.55 12.78 27.10
CA LYS A 16 30.39 13.64 26.80
C LYS A 16 30.23 13.87 25.30
N ILE A 17 31.33 14.08 24.57
CA ILE A 17 31.32 14.25 23.11
C ILE A 17 30.82 12.97 22.43
N ILE A 18 31.25 11.80 22.88
CA ILE A 18 30.81 10.51 22.34
C ILE A 18 29.32 10.27 22.61
N ILE A 19 28.81 10.62 23.80
CA ILE A 19 27.37 10.50 24.12
C ILE A 19 26.53 11.47 23.27
N VAL A 20 26.99 12.71 23.07
CA VAL A 20 26.28 13.69 22.24
C VAL A 20 26.28 13.27 20.77
N LEU A 21 27.39 12.74 20.24
CA LEU A 21 27.43 12.17 18.89
C LEU A 21 26.51 10.96 18.74
N ALA A 22 26.46 10.06 19.73
CA ALA A 22 25.57 8.90 19.69
C ALA A 22 24.09 9.30 19.65
N ILE A 23 23.69 10.35 20.37
CA ILE A 23 22.32 10.88 20.37
C ILE A 23 21.99 11.56 19.02
N LEU A 24 22.95 12.26 18.41
CA LEU A 24 22.78 12.88 17.09
C LEU A 24 22.66 11.85 15.95
N VAL A 25 23.39 10.74 16.03
CA VAL A 25 23.29 9.63 15.06
C VAL A 25 21.99 8.83 15.24
N LEU A 26 21.47 8.72 16.47
CA LEU A 26 20.17 8.10 16.73
C LEU A 26 18.99 8.99 16.29
N ALA A 27 19.16 10.31 16.19
CA ALA A 27 18.14 11.22 15.70
C ALA A 27 18.06 11.29 14.16
N SER A 28 19.04 10.76 13.43
CA SER A 28 19.08 10.80 11.96
C SER A 28 18.38 9.61 11.30
N MET A 29 17.54 8.86 12.02
CA MET A 29 16.73 7.81 11.38
C MET A 29 15.64 8.51 10.58
N ALA A 30 15.90 8.75 9.29
CA ALA A 30 14.88 9.21 8.37
C ALA A 30 13.79 8.14 8.31
N PHE A 31 12.59 8.47 8.79
CA PHE A 31 11.42 7.66 8.49
C PHE A 31 11.24 7.68 6.97
N ALA A 32 11.23 6.50 6.35
CA ALA A 32 10.82 6.42 4.96
C ALA A 32 9.39 6.96 4.90
N ASP A 33 9.21 8.09 4.21
CA ASP A 33 7.88 8.58 3.85
C ASP A 33 7.26 7.50 2.97
N VAL A 34 6.28 6.79 3.49
CA VAL A 34 5.54 5.77 2.75
C VAL A 34 4.13 6.28 2.56
N GLY A 35 3.56 6.01 1.39
CA GLY A 35 2.18 6.36 1.11
C GLY A 35 1.24 5.71 2.11
N THR A 36 -0.04 6.03 2.03
CA THR A 36 -1.04 5.44 2.91
C THR A 36 -2.10 4.72 2.08
N VAL A 37 -2.58 3.60 2.61
CA VAL A 37 -3.76 2.90 2.07
C VAL A 37 -4.66 2.54 3.24
N THR A 38 -5.91 2.96 3.17
CA THR A 38 -6.96 2.54 4.11
C THR A 38 -7.85 1.52 3.43
N VAL A 39 -8.05 0.37 4.08
CA VAL A 39 -8.97 -0.67 3.61
C VAL A 39 -10.26 -0.61 4.43
N LYS A 40 -11.40 -0.53 3.75
CA LYS A 40 -12.73 -0.67 4.36
C LYS A 40 -13.48 -1.81 3.71
N ARG A 41 -14.28 -2.53 4.51
CA ARG A 41 -15.17 -3.59 4.02
C ARG A 41 -16.59 -3.24 4.44
N ASN A 42 -17.48 -3.19 3.46
CA ASN A 42 -18.89 -2.88 3.65
C ASN A 42 -19.73 -4.01 3.07
N THR A 43 -20.79 -4.41 3.75
CA THR A 43 -21.85 -5.20 3.13
C THR A 43 -22.71 -4.24 2.31
N ALA A 44 -22.80 -4.45 1.00
CA ALA A 44 -23.58 -3.58 0.11
C ALA A 44 -25.03 -4.02 -0.02
N SER A 45 -25.29 -5.33 0.06
CA SER A 45 -26.60 -5.98 0.09
C SER A 45 -26.44 -7.42 0.58
N ASP A 46 -27.54 -8.12 0.85
CA ASP A 46 -27.49 -9.56 1.09
C ASP A 46 -26.76 -10.25 -0.07
N GLY A 47 -25.73 -11.03 0.24
CA GLY A 47 -24.90 -11.74 -0.75
C GLY A 47 -23.85 -10.88 -1.48
N MET A 48 -23.59 -9.62 -1.08
CA MET A 48 -22.53 -8.81 -1.69
C MET A 48 -21.68 -8.05 -0.67
N GLU A 49 -20.36 -8.20 -0.82
CA GLU A 49 -19.35 -7.45 -0.09
C GLU A 49 -18.64 -6.45 -1.01
N VAL A 50 -18.30 -5.29 -0.45
CA VAL A 50 -17.53 -4.27 -1.13
C VAL A 50 -16.28 -3.97 -0.31
N VAL A 51 -15.12 -4.19 -0.92
CA VAL A 51 -13.82 -3.84 -0.36
C VAL A 51 -13.35 -2.54 -1.01
N VAL A 52 -13.07 -1.53 -0.21
CA VAL A 52 -12.63 -0.21 -0.66
C VAL A 52 -11.22 0.05 -0.18
N PHE A 53 -10.28 0.19 -1.11
CA PHE A 53 -8.97 0.74 -0.86
C PHE A 53 -9.01 2.24 -1.17
N THR A 54 -8.62 3.07 -0.21
CA THR A 54 -8.38 4.51 -0.42
C THR A 54 -6.91 4.77 -0.23
N TRP A 55 -6.23 5.24 -1.28
CA TRP A 55 -4.78 5.34 -1.29
C TRP A 55 -4.30 6.77 -1.55
N ILE A 56 -3.14 7.11 -0.98
CA ILE A 56 -2.41 8.36 -1.18
C ILE A 56 -0.93 8.00 -1.32
N ALA A 57 -0.31 8.38 -2.43
CA ALA A 57 1.11 8.18 -2.65
C ALA A 57 1.96 9.08 -1.74
N ASN A 58 3.19 8.65 -1.45
CA ASN A 58 4.16 9.47 -0.73
C ASN A 58 4.66 10.65 -1.60
N THR A 59 5.64 11.39 -1.09
CA THR A 59 6.29 12.50 -1.80
C THR A 59 6.97 12.12 -3.12
N THR A 60 7.22 10.83 -3.36
CA THR A 60 7.88 10.27 -4.56
C THR A 60 6.94 9.44 -5.45
N GLY A 61 5.64 9.37 -5.13
CA GLY A 61 4.69 8.53 -5.88
C GLY A 61 4.54 7.08 -5.38
N VAL A 62 5.27 6.66 -4.35
CA VAL A 62 5.18 5.29 -3.83
C VAL A 62 3.91 5.10 -3.00
N VAL A 63 3.17 4.05 -3.32
CA VAL A 63 2.02 3.55 -2.55
C VAL A 63 2.39 2.18 -1.96
N PRO A 64 2.19 1.94 -0.65
CA PRO A 64 2.51 0.64 -0.08
C PRO A 64 1.54 -0.45 -0.57
N ALA A 65 2.08 -1.62 -0.91
CA ALA A 65 1.28 -2.81 -1.12
C ALA A 65 0.47 -3.13 0.15
N THR A 66 -0.84 -3.31 -0.01
CA THR A 66 -1.76 -3.38 1.14
C THR A 66 -2.73 -4.53 0.99
N GLY A 67 -2.69 -5.46 1.95
CA GLY A 67 -3.58 -6.61 2.04
C GLY A 67 -4.96 -6.27 2.60
N THR A 68 -5.96 -7.10 2.30
CA THR A 68 -7.30 -7.01 2.91
C THR A 68 -7.37 -7.45 4.37
N GLY A 69 -6.27 -7.97 4.92
CA GLY A 69 -6.13 -8.38 6.33
C GLY A 69 -5.51 -9.78 6.46
N THR A 70 -5.36 -10.25 7.70
CA THR A 70 -4.73 -11.55 8.00
C THR A 70 -5.71 -12.73 8.00
N LYS A 71 -7.02 -12.48 7.91
CA LYS A 71 -8.04 -13.52 7.89
C LYS A 71 -9.14 -13.16 6.90
N TRP A 72 -9.39 -14.05 5.96
CA TRP A 72 -10.59 -14.05 5.12
C TRP A 72 -11.63 -14.96 5.78
N PRO A 73 -12.76 -14.41 6.27
CA PRO A 73 -13.81 -15.22 6.85
C PRO A 73 -14.39 -16.19 5.81
N LYS A 74 -14.66 -17.44 6.21
CA LYS A 74 -15.16 -18.49 5.29
C LYS A 74 -16.53 -18.13 4.69
N ASP A 75 -17.35 -17.42 5.46
CA ASP A 75 -18.63 -16.82 5.07
C ASP A 75 -18.48 -15.65 4.07
N ARG A 76 -17.23 -15.31 3.70
CA ARG A 76 -16.91 -14.26 2.73
C ARG A 76 -16.17 -14.80 1.51
N ALA A 77 -16.06 -16.12 1.38
CA ALA A 77 -15.66 -16.72 0.12
C ALA A 77 -16.68 -16.36 -0.96
N GLY A 78 -16.20 -15.98 -2.13
CA GLY A 78 -17.05 -15.45 -3.17
C GLY A 78 -16.30 -15.27 -4.47
N CYS A 79 -16.80 -14.40 -5.34
CA CYS A 79 -16.14 -14.05 -6.58
C CYS A 79 -16.16 -12.54 -6.85
N ILE A 80 -15.06 -11.99 -7.37
CA ILE A 80 -14.99 -10.59 -7.78
C ILE A 80 -15.86 -10.42 -9.01
N ALA A 81 -16.90 -9.60 -8.92
CA ALA A 81 -17.80 -9.31 -10.03
C ALA A 81 -17.27 -8.16 -10.90
N LYS A 82 -16.71 -7.13 -10.26
CA LYS A 82 -16.11 -5.97 -10.91
C LYS A 82 -15.23 -5.19 -9.95
N VAL A 83 -14.35 -4.38 -10.52
CA VAL A 83 -13.56 -3.38 -9.80
C VAL A 83 -13.81 -2.01 -10.42
N VAL A 84 -14.02 -1.01 -9.59
CA VAL A 84 -14.16 0.39 -10.00
C VAL A 84 -12.97 1.17 -9.48
N THR A 85 -12.29 1.89 -10.37
CA THR A 85 -11.19 2.79 -10.05
C THR A 85 -11.65 4.23 -10.19
N ASN A 86 -11.32 5.05 -9.20
CA ASN A 86 -11.67 6.47 -9.18
C ASN A 86 -10.43 7.28 -8.82
N PRO A 87 -9.89 8.05 -9.76
CA PRO A 87 -8.87 9.05 -9.45
C PRO A 87 -9.40 10.04 -8.42
N GLY A 88 -8.53 10.48 -7.52
CA GLY A 88 -8.86 11.47 -6.50
C GLY A 88 -8.53 12.90 -6.94
N SER A 89 -8.54 13.84 -5.99
CA SER A 89 -8.35 15.26 -6.30
C SER A 89 -6.93 15.59 -6.78
N THR A 90 -5.94 14.86 -6.30
CA THR A 90 -4.59 14.91 -6.86
C THR A 90 -4.49 13.76 -7.84
N ALA A 91 -4.55 14.11 -9.12
CA ALA A 91 -4.52 13.15 -10.22
C ALA A 91 -3.32 12.19 -10.09
N PRO A 92 -3.52 10.88 -10.28
CA PRO A 92 -2.43 9.92 -10.42
C PRO A 92 -1.51 10.20 -11.62
N THR A 93 -0.41 9.45 -11.75
CA THR A 93 0.34 9.38 -13.02
C THR A 93 -0.55 8.76 -14.07
N ASP A 94 -0.49 9.27 -15.29
CA ASP A 94 -1.21 8.68 -16.42
C ASP A 94 -0.73 7.26 -16.70
N ASN A 95 -1.67 6.35 -16.91
CA ASN A 95 -1.42 4.92 -17.10
C ASN A 95 -0.68 4.26 -15.91
N TYR A 96 -1.11 4.55 -14.68
CA TYR A 96 -0.67 3.79 -13.51
C TYR A 96 -1.37 2.43 -13.47
N ASP A 97 -0.71 1.42 -12.90
CA ASP A 97 -1.28 0.07 -12.85
C ASP A 97 -1.71 -0.29 -11.44
N ILE A 98 -2.75 -1.12 -11.36
CA ILE A 98 -3.20 -1.73 -10.12
C ILE A 98 -3.21 -3.25 -10.33
N THR A 99 -2.78 -4.01 -9.32
CA THR A 99 -2.98 -5.47 -9.28
C THR A 99 -3.69 -5.88 -8.00
N LEU A 100 -4.45 -6.99 -8.06
CA LEU A 100 -5.06 -7.61 -6.88
C LEU A 100 -4.52 -9.04 -6.77
N THR A 101 -3.46 -9.23 -6.00
CA THR A 101 -2.74 -10.50 -5.94
C THR A 101 -3.19 -11.36 -4.77
N ASP A 102 -3.53 -12.63 -5.02
CA ASP A 102 -3.88 -13.58 -3.96
C ASP A 102 -2.65 -14.11 -3.19
N ALA A 103 -2.88 -15.08 -2.30
CA ALA A 103 -1.83 -15.70 -1.50
C ALA A 103 -0.84 -16.55 -2.32
N ASP A 104 -1.23 -17.00 -3.52
CA ASP A 104 -0.42 -17.80 -4.44
C ASP A 104 0.37 -16.93 -5.43
N GLY A 105 0.18 -15.61 -5.40
CA GLY A 105 0.87 -14.67 -6.28
C GLY A 105 0.15 -14.43 -7.62
N VAL A 106 -1.10 -14.87 -7.76
CA VAL A 106 -1.90 -14.72 -8.99
C VAL A 106 -2.64 -13.38 -8.97
N ASP A 107 -2.59 -12.63 -10.07
CA ASP A 107 -3.43 -11.43 -10.24
C ASP A 107 -4.87 -11.83 -10.52
N LEU A 108 -5.75 -11.56 -9.56
CA LEU A 108 -7.16 -11.91 -9.60
C LEU A 108 -7.91 -11.22 -10.73
N MET A 109 -7.38 -10.12 -11.28
CA MET A 109 -8.00 -9.38 -12.38
C MET A 109 -7.45 -9.76 -13.77
N GLY A 110 -6.41 -10.58 -13.86
CA GLY A 110 -5.83 -10.99 -15.13
C GLY A 110 -5.25 -9.84 -15.96
N GLY A 111 -4.71 -8.81 -15.31
CA GLY A 111 -4.14 -7.62 -15.95
C GLY A 111 -5.15 -6.54 -16.34
N GLU A 112 -6.45 -6.75 -16.13
CA GLU A 112 -7.51 -5.81 -16.53
C GLU A 112 -7.54 -4.51 -15.70
N LEU A 113 -6.60 -4.36 -14.76
CA LEU A 113 -6.38 -3.18 -13.94
C LEU A 113 -5.11 -2.36 -14.32
N ALA A 114 -4.48 -2.67 -15.45
CA ALA A 114 -3.37 -1.89 -16.02
C ALA A 114 -3.84 -0.57 -16.68
N ASP A 115 -2.94 0.39 -16.86
CA ASP A 115 -3.20 1.62 -17.62
C ASP A 115 -4.46 2.40 -17.15
N ARG A 116 -4.53 2.73 -15.85
CA ARG A 116 -5.65 3.50 -15.28
C ARG A 116 -5.55 5.00 -15.58
N ASP A 117 -6.70 5.61 -15.77
CA ASP A 117 -6.85 7.03 -16.15
C ASP A 117 -6.61 7.99 -14.97
N THR A 118 -6.23 9.23 -15.27
CA THR A 118 -5.92 10.27 -14.27
C THR A 118 -7.12 11.09 -13.78
N ALA A 119 -8.24 11.06 -14.51
CA ALA A 119 -9.38 11.94 -14.29
C ALA A 119 -10.74 11.22 -14.31
N ASN A 120 -10.86 10.11 -15.04
CA ASN A 120 -12.10 9.39 -15.26
C ASN A 120 -12.22 8.16 -14.37
N SER A 121 -13.44 7.91 -13.90
CA SER A 121 -13.79 6.64 -13.27
C SER A 121 -13.81 5.54 -14.31
N GLU A 122 -13.23 4.38 -13.98
CA GLU A 122 -13.19 3.23 -14.86
C GLU A 122 -13.73 1.99 -14.15
N VAL A 123 -14.21 1.03 -14.95
CA VAL A 123 -14.71 -0.25 -14.48
C VAL A 123 -14.03 -1.35 -15.25
N ALA A 124 -13.52 -2.34 -14.51
CA ALA A 124 -12.97 -3.56 -15.06
C ALA A 124 -13.67 -4.78 -14.46
N VAL A 125 -13.74 -5.86 -15.22
CA VAL A 125 -14.19 -7.17 -14.76
C VAL A 125 -13.01 -8.13 -14.86
N PRO A 126 -12.92 -9.14 -13.97
CA PRO A 126 -11.79 -10.07 -14.04
C PRO A 126 -11.76 -10.83 -15.36
N LYS A 127 -10.55 -11.23 -15.75
CA LYS A 127 -10.31 -12.07 -16.91
C LYS A 127 -9.47 -13.27 -16.48
N ILE A 128 -9.98 -14.46 -16.78
CA ILE A 128 -9.31 -15.73 -16.52
C ILE A 128 -8.85 -16.23 -17.89
N ASP A 129 -7.54 -16.20 -18.12
CA ASP A 129 -6.90 -16.41 -19.42
C ASP A 129 -7.43 -15.45 -20.50
N THR A 130 -8.40 -15.91 -21.30
CA THR A 130 -9.01 -15.17 -22.41
C THR A 130 -10.49 -14.86 -22.20
N VAL A 131 -11.06 -15.30 -21.08
CA VAL A 131 -12.50 -15.22 -20.82
C VAL A 131 -12.76 -14.24 -19.67
N PHE A 132 -13.66 -13.29 -19.92
CA PHE A 132 -14.16 -12.41 -18.87
C PHE A 132 -15.17 -13.15 -17.99
N GLY A 133 -15.02 -12.99 -16.68
CA GLY A 133 -15.86 -13.67 -15.71
C GLY A 133 -15.48 -13.28 -14.29
N CYS A 134 -16.30 -13.68 -13.33
CA CYS A 134 -15.94 -13.49 -11.94
C CYS A 134 -14.77 -14.40 -11.55
N ASN A 135 -13.83 -13.90 -10.78
CA ASN A 135 -12.71 -14.71 -10.26
C ASN A 135 -12.91 -15.00 -8.78
N ILE A 136 -12.62 -16.24 -8.38
CA ILE A 136 -12.90 -16.74 -7.03
C ILE A 136 -11.92 -16.12 -6.03
N VAL A 137 -12.45 -15.73 -4.87
CA VAL A 137 -11.65 -15.24 -3.74
C VAL A 137 -12.03 -16.04 -2.50
N THR A 138 -11.08 -16.86 -2.04
CA THR A 138 -11.20 -17.65 -0.80
C THR A 138 -10.33 -17.13 0.33
N ASP A 139 -9.33 -16.32 0.00
CA ASP A 139 -8.24 -15.90 0.88
C ASP A 139 -8.00 -14.38 0.77
N PRO A 140 -7.25 -13.78 1.72
CA PRO A 140 -6.88 -12.37 1.60
C PRO A 140 -6.06 -12.12 0.34
N PHE A 141 -6.25 -10.95 -0.26
CA PHE A 141 -5.51 -10.49 -1.42
C PHE A 141 -4.87 -9.13 -1.14
N THR A 142 -3.84 -8.80 -1.91
CA THR A 142 -3.03 -7.60 -1.77
C THR A 142 -3.21 -6.70 -2.97
N MET A 143 -3.57 -5.44 -2.71
CA MET A 143 -3.55 -4.40 -3.74
C MET A 143 -2.14 -3.84 -3.86
N THR A 144 -1.61 -3.78 -5.08
CA THR A 144 -0.37 -3.06 -5.41
C THR A 144 -0.66 -1.99 -6.44
N ILE A 145 0.02 -0.85 -6.34
CA ILE A 145 -0.01 0.20 -7.35
C ILE A 145 1.41 0.40 -7.88
N THR A 146 1.58 0.33 -9.20
CA THR A 146 2.84 0.57 -9.89
C THR A 146 2.69 1.68 -10.92
N ASN A 147 3.81 2.14 -11.48
CA ASN A 147 3.86 3.24 -12.44
C ASN A 147 3.22 4.56 -11.94
N GLN A 148 3.17 4.74 -10.60
CA GLN A 148 2.81 5.99 -9.96
C GLN A 148 4.07 6.75 -9.51
N SER A 149 4.16 8.03 -9.88
CA SER A 149 5.27 8.94 -9.62
C SER A 149 4.82 10.33 -9.11
N VAL A 150 3.51 10.61 -9.09
CA VAL A 150 2.97 11.90 -8.65
C VAL A 150 2.97 11.99 -7.13
N ASN A 151 3.60 13.03 -6.59
CA ASN A 151 3.54 13.38 -5.17
C ASN A 151 2.08 13.51 -4.70
N ALA A 152 1.72 12.73 -3.68
CA ALA A 152 0.38 12.74 -3.10
C ALA A 152 -0.75 12.45 -4.09
N GLY A 153 -0.44 11.85 -5.25
CA GLY A 153 -1.45 11.29 -6.15
C GLY A 153 -2.32 10.32 -5.37
N ASN A 154 -3.63 10.35 -5.59
CA ASN A 154 -4.56 9.60 -4.76
C ASN A 154 -5.75 9.07 -5.55
N GLY A 155 -6.45 8.11 -4.96
CA GLY A 155 -7.60 7.48 -5.59
C GLY A 155 -8.29 6.46 -4.71
N LYS A 156 -9.30 5.81 -5.30
CA LYS A 156 -10.04 4.70 -4.69
C LYS A 156 -10.12 3.52 -5.64
N VAL A 157 -9.97 2.33 -5.08
CA VAL A 157 -10.22 1.05 -5.75
C VAL A 157 -11.35 0.35 -5.00
N ILE A 158 -12.44 0.05 -5.69
CA ILE A 158 -13.67 -0.51 -5.12
C ILE A 158 -13.89 -1.88 -5.74
N VAL A 159 -13.69 -2.93 -4.96
CA VAL A 159 -13.84 -4.32 -5.37
C VAL A 159 -15.21 -4.82 -4.93
N TYR A 160 -16.03 -5.26 -5.87
CA TYR A 160 -17.35 -5.84 -5.61
C TYR A 160 -17.23 -7.36 -5.63
N ILE A 161 -17.63 -8.01 -4.55
CA ILE A 161 -17.54 -9.46 -4.36
C ILE A 161 -18.94 -10.01 -4.14
N ILE A 162 -19.37 -10.93 -4.97
CA ILE A 162 -20.59 -11.72 -4.75
C ILE A 162 -20.21 -12.85 -3.80
N LEU A 163 -20.92 -12.95 -2.67
CA LEU A 163 -20.69 -13.96 -1.64
C LEU A 163 -21.43 -15.26 -2.02
N ASN A 164 -20.85 -16.40 -1.64
CA ASN A 164 -21.46 -17.72 -1.80
C ASN A 164 -22.40 -18.10 -0.65
#